data_AF-X1FY54-F1
#
_entry.id   AF-X1FY54-F1
#
_cell.length_a   1.000
_cell.length_b   1.000
_cell.length_c   1.000
_cell.angle_alpha   90.00
_cell.angle_beta   90.00
_cell.angle_gamma   90.00
#
_symmetry.space_group_name_H-M   'P 1'
#
loop_
_entity.id
_entity.type
_entity.pdbx_description
1 polymer ?
#
loop_
_entity_poly.entity_id
_entity_poly.type
_entity_poly.pdbx_seq_one_letter_code
_entity_poly.pdbx_strand_id
1 'polypeptide(L)'
;AGFGLTAYAIGVERGWMKRDEAVKRTLATLRFFATAKQSEDKDASGVHGFFYHFLDMKTGQRYESAPWVELSSVDSAWLFYGVLFVQSYYDKNSKDEKEIRQLANDIYRRADWKWFSDGNPLLQGGWTPENGFDYNYYRGFSEAIGLYVLALGSPTYALGPASWKRWTQPNDKIWGEFQGQTYLAGSQMFWHQYAYSWIDFRGIQDDYMRG
;
A
#
# COMPACT_ATOMS: atom_id res chain seq x y z
N ALA A 1 3.69 5.50 7.10
CA ALA A 1 4.11 6.68 6.31
C ALA A 1 3.05 7.18 5.30
N GLY A 2 2.36 6.30 4.57
CA GLY A 2 1.40 6.71 3.53
C GLY A 2 0.24 7.60 3.97
N PHE A 3 -0.43 7.26 5.07
CA PHE A 3 -1.45 8.14 5.67
C PHE A 3 -0.88 9.51 6.05
N GLY A 4 0.35 9.56 6.57
CA GLY A 4 1.03 10.82 6.93
C GLY A 4 1.32 11.72 5.72
N LEU A 5 1.71 11.14 4.58
CA LEU A 5 1.88 11.89 3.32
C LEU A 5 0.57 12.58 2.90
N THR A 6 -0.56 11.89 3.05
CA THR A 6 -1.89 12.44 2.77
C THR A 6 -2.28 13.51 3.79
N ALA A 7 -1.96 13.29 5.07
CA ALA A 7 -2.25 14.24 6.14
C ALA A 7 -1.57 15.60 5.95
N TYR A 8 -0.38 15.66 5.34
CA TYR A 8 0.28 16.93 5.02
C TYR A 8 -0.54 17.76 4.02
N ALA A 9 -1.09 17.14 2.97
CA ALA A 9 -1.95 17.84 2.03
C ALA A 9 -3.23 18.35 2.70
N ILE A 10 -3.87 17.51 3.53
CA ILE A 10 -5.03 17.93 4.33
C ILE A 10 -4.68 19.15 5.19
N GLY A 11 -3.51 19.13 5.84
CA GLY A 11 -3.02 20.27 6.63
C GLY A 11 -2.84 21.55 5.81
N VAL A 12 -2.42 21.45 4.56
CA VAL A 12 -2.33 22.61 3.64
C VAL A 12 -3.72 23.13 3.29
N GLU A 13 -4.63 22.26 2.86
CA GLU A 13 -6.00 22.64 2.47
C GLU A 13 -6.82 23.20 3.65
N ARG A 14 -6.50 22.77 4.87
CA ARG A 14 -7.13 23.29 6.11
C ARG A 14 -6.41 24.52 6.70
N GLY A 15 -5.30 24.96 6.10
CA GLY A 15 -4.53 26.11 6.58
C GLY A 15 -3.73 25.87 7.86
N TRP A 16 -3.52 24.62 8.26
CA TRP A 16 -2.71 24.24 9.44
C TRP A 16 -1.21 24.26 9.15
N MET A 17 -0.82 24.17 7.87
CA MET A 17 0.57 24.12 7.43
C MET A 17 0.72 24.87 6.10
N LYS A 18 1.86 25.53 5.89
CA LYS A 18 2.16 26.13 4.58
C LYS A 18 2.50 25.05 3.56
N ARG A 19 2.10 25.23 2.29
CA ARG A 19 2.41 24.27 1.22
C ARG A 19 3.90 23.97 1.10
N ASP A 20 4.76 24.98 1.22
CA ASP A 20 6.21 24.79 1.13
C ASP A 20 6.78 23.95 2.29
N GLU A 21 6.16 23.99 3.47
CA GLU A 21 6.53 23.12 4.59
C GLU A 21 6.09 21.68 4.35
N ALA A 22 4.90 21.49 3.79
CA ALA A 22 4.38 20.19 3.39
C ALA A 22 5.25 19.56 2.29
N VAL A 23 5.62 20.33 1.26
CA VAL A 23 6.55 19.91 0.19
C VAL A 23 7.88 19.42 0.75
N LYS A 24 8.48 20.16 1.70
CA LYS A 24 9.73 19.75 2.34
C LYS A 24 9.60 18.41 3.08
N ARG A 25 8.51 18.22 3.83
CA ARG A 25 8.25 16.96 4.56
C ARG A 25 8.01 15.80 3.59
N THR A 26 7.20 16.02 2.56
CA THR A 26 6.95 15.04 1.50
C THR A 26 8.25 14.64 0.80
N LEU A 27 9.08 15.60 0.37
CA LEU A 27 10.37 15.31 -0.28
C LEU A 27 11.32 14.54 0.64
N ALA A 28 11.40 14.89 1.92
CA ALA A 28 12.24 14.14 2.86
C ALA A 28 11.82 12.66 2.93
N THR A 29 10.52 12.40 3.02
CA THR A 29 9.97 11.03 3.02
C THR A 29 10.21 10.31 1.69
N LEU A 30 9.91 10.93 0.55
CA LEU A 30 10.06 10.31 -0.76
C LEU A 30 11.52 10.05 -1.11
N ARG A 31 12.44 10.99 -0.81
CA ARG A 31 13.88 10.78 -1.05
C ARG A 31 14.40 9.59 -0.26
N PHE A 32 13.99 9.43 1.00
CA PHE A 32 14.33 8.25 1.79
C PHE A 32 13.87 6.96 1.08
N PHE A 33 12.57 6.82 0.78
CA PHE A 33 12.06 5.60 0.14
C PHE A 33 12.60 5.39 -1.28
N ALA A 34 13.01 6.46 -1.98
CA ALA A 34 13.63 6.37 -3.29
C ALA A 34 15.04 5.78 -3.25
N THR A 35 15.81 6.05 -2.18
CA THR A 35 17.22 5.62 -2.04
C THR A 35 17.44 4.58 -0.93
N ALA A 36 16.38 4.13 -0.27
CA ALA A 36 16.44 3.16 0.81
C ALA A 36 17.10 1.85 0.35
N LYS A 37 17.85 1.19 1.24
CA LYS A 37 18.59 -0.04 0.91
C LYS A 37 17.58 -1.14 0.52
N GLN A 38 17.71 -1.66 -0.69
CA GLN A 38 16.89 -2.75 -1.23
C GLN A 38 17.78 -3.98 -1.46
N SER A 39 17.66 -5.00 -0.61
CA SER A 39 18.36 -6.28 -0.73
C SER A 39 17.71 -7.30 0.21
N GLU A 40 18.01 -8.58 0.03
CA GLU A 40 17.59 -9.65 0.96
C GLU A 40 18.37 -9.65 2.29
N ASP A 41 19.26 -8.68 2.51
CA ASP A 41 19.98 -8.56 3.77
C ASP A 41 19.02 -8.25 4.93
N LYS A 42 19.31 -8.81 6.11
CA LYS A 42 18.51 -8.60 7.32
C LYS A 42 18.35 -7.14 7.77
N ASP A 43 19.25 -6.25 7.34
CA ASP A 43 19.27 -4.83 7.68
C ASP A 43 18.81 -3.91 6.53
N ALA A 44 18.35 -4.48 5.41
CA ALA A 44 17.77 -3.70 4.34
C ALA A 44 16.48 -2.99 4.78
N SER A 45 16.13 -1.91 4.08
CA SER A 45 14.85 -1.23 4.27
C SER A 45 13.70 -1.97 3.58
N GLY A 46 14.01 -2.85 2.64
CA GLY A 46 13.03 -3.63 1.92
C GLY A 46 13.64 -4.46 0.80
N VAL A 47 12.78 -5.13 0.05
CA VAL A 47 13.16 -6.05 -1.03
C VAL A 47 12.16 -5.90 -2.17
N HIS A 48 12.62 -6.01 -3.42
CA HIS A 48 11.76 -6.01 -4.61
C HIS A 48 10.80 -4.80 -4.71
N GLY A 49 11.22 -3.64 -4.18
CA GLY A 49 10.44 -2.41 -4.18
C GLY A 49 9.42 -2.30 -3.04
N PHE A 50 9.28 -3.32 -2.21
CA PHE A 50 8.46 -3.32 -0.99
C PHE A 50 9.32 -2.90 0.21
N PHE A 51 8.67 -2.66 1.35
CA PHE A 51 9.32 -2.21 2.59
C PHE A 51 8.87 -3.04 3.80
N TYR A 52 9.77 -3.16 4.78
CA TYR A 52 9.44 -3.81 6.05
C TYR A 52 8.38 -3.01 6.82
N HIS A 53 7.52 -3.71 7.55
CA HIS A 53 6.46 -3.12 8.37
C HIS A 53 7.01 -2.02 9.27
N PHE A 54 8.14 -2.29 9.93
CA PHE A 54 8.83 -1.32 10.78
C PHE A 54 10.27 -1.10 10.32
N LEU A 55 10.60 0.18 10.16
CA LEU A 55 11.95 0.67 9.90
C LEU A 55 12.39 1.54 11.07
N ASP A 56 13.66 1.41 11.46
CA ASP A 56 14.25 2.33 12.43
C ASP A 56 14.29 3.75 11.84
N MET A 57 13.76 4.71 12.59
CA MET A 57 13.61 6.09 12.10
C MET A 57 14.94 6.84 11.89
N LYS A 58 16.03 6.37 12.50
CA LYS A 58 17.36 7.01 12.39
C LYS A 58 18.19 6.37 11.29
N THR A 59 18.17 5.03 11.20
CA THR A 59 19.01 4.28 10.25
C THR A 59 18.28 3.90 8.97
N GLY A 60 16.95 3.82 9.00
CA GLY A 60 16.13 3.33 7.90
C GLY A 60 16.19 1.82 7.68
N GLN A 61 16.88 1.07 8.55
CA GLN A 61 17.00 -0.38 8.46
C GLN A 61 15.76 -1.06 9.03
N ARG A 62 15.50 -2.32 8.63
CA ARG A 62 14.51 -3.20 9.29
C ARG A 62 14.68 -3.12 10.81
N TYR A 63 13.58 -2.81 11.52
CA TYR A 63 13.61 -2.54 12.96
C TYR A 63 14.25 -3.70 13.73
N GLU A 64 15.36 -3.41 14.41
CA GLU A 64 16.19 -4.34 15.19
C GLU A 64 16.64 -5.61 14.43
N SER A 65 16.56 -5.64 13.09
CA SER A 65 16.68 -6.88 12.30
C SER A 65 15.82 -8.02 12.86
N ALA A 66 14.67 -7.68 13.45
CA ALA A 66 13.88 -8.61 14.22
C ALA A 66 13.13 -9.60 13.30
N PRO A 67 13.20 -10.93 13.55
CA PRO A 67 12.58 -11.93 12.68
C PRO A 67 11.07 -11.80 12.51
N TRP A 68 10.39 -11.16 13.46
CA TRP A 68 8.94 -10.92 13.42
C TRP A 68 8.55 -9.69 12.60
N VAL A 69 9.51 -8.84 12.20
CA VAL A 69 9.25 -7.68 11.35
C VAL A 69 9.33 -8.13 9.90
N GLU A 70 8.19 -8.33 9.27
CA GLU A 70 8.07 -8.80 7.89
C GLU A 70 8.24 -7.68 6.87
N LEU A 71 8.75 -8.04 5.70
CA LEU A 71 8.46 -7.30 4.48
C LEU A 71 6.96 -7.42 4.27
N SER A 72 6.22 -6.32 4.36
CA SER A 72 4.76 -6.36 4.40
C SER A 72 4.19 -5.85 3.08
N SER A 73 3.42 -6.70 2.39
CA SER A 73 2.75 -6.29 1.14
C SER A 73 1.69 -5.23 1.40
N VAL A 74 0.91 -5.38 2.48
CA VAL A 74 -0.20 -4.48 2.80
C VAL A 74 0.29 -3.12 3.30
N ASP A 75 1.33 -3.08 4.13
CA ASP A 75 1.86 -1.81 4.64
C ASP A 75 2.61 -1.03 3.56
N SER A 76 3.28 -1.75 2.66
CA SER A 76 3.82 -1.17 1.43
C SER A 76 2.70 -0.59 0.55
N ALA A 77 1.56 -1.30 0.41
CA ALA A 77 0.41 -0.76 -0.31
C ALA A 77 -0.11 0.56 0.30
N TRP A 78 -0.21 0.65 1.64
CA TRP A 78 -0.60 1.90 2.31
C TRP A 78 0.41 3.02 2.07
N LEU A 79 1.70 2.72 2.09
CA LEU A 79 2.72 3.68 1.66
C LEU A 79 2.48 4.14 0.22
N PHE A 80 2.29 3.22 -0.71
CA PHE A 80 2.11 3.54 -2.14
C PHE A 80 0.88 4.38 -2.42
N TYR A 81 -0.24 4.15 -1.73
CA TYR A 81 -1.39 5.04 -1.83
C TYR A 81 -1.06 6.48 -1.43
N GLY A 82 -0.34 6.67 -0.32
CA GLY A 82 0.14 7.99 0.08
C GLY A 82 1.11 8.61 -0.94
N VAL A 83 1.98 7.80 -1.54
CA VAL A 83 2.94 8.21 -2.57
C VAL A 83 2.22 8.65 -3.86
N LEU A 84 1.26 7.88 -4.36
CA LEU A 84 0.46 8.20 -5.55
C LEU A 84 -0.47 9.39 -5.30
N PHE A 85 -0.99 9.52 -4.08
CA PHE A 85 -1.76 10.69 -3.68
C PHE A 85 -0.91 11.97 -3.79
N VAL A 86 0.28 12.00 -3.20
CA VAL A 86 1.14 13.19 -3.28
C VAL A 86 1.65 13.46 -4.70
N GLN A 87 1.83 12.42 -5.52
CA GLN A 87 2.10 12.59 -6.95
C GLN A 87 1.00 13.40 -7.64
N SER A 88 -0.26 13.15 -7.30
CA SER A 88 -1.42 13.81 -7.91
C SER A 88 -1.69 15.19 -7.30
N TYR A 89 -1.48 15.35 -5.99
CA TYR A 89 -1.77 16.58 -5.26
C TYR A 89 -0.75 17.71 -5.50
N TYR A 90 0.54 17.37 -5.66
CA TYR A 90 1.58 18.35 -5.93
C TYR A 90 1.74 18.56 -7.44
N ASP A 91 0.95 19.49 -7.99
CA ASP A 91 0.75 19.76 -9.40
C ASP A 91 1.44 21.03 -9.92
N LYS A 92 2.08 21.83 -9.05
CA LYS A 92 2.68 23.11 -9.47
C LYS A 92 3.90 22.90 -10.35
N ASN A 93 4.17 23.89 -11.20
CA ASN A 93 5.36 23.96 -12.06
C ASN A 93 6.60 24.45 -11.28
N SER A 94 6.90 23.83 -10.14
CA SER A 94 8.11 24.09 -9.35
C SER A 94 9.11 22.93 -9.47
N LYS A 95 10.38 23.19 -9.17
CA LYS A 95 11.42 22.14 -9.16
C LYS A 95 11.07 21.04 -8.15
N ASP A 96 10.66 21.43 -6.95
CA ASP A 96 10.39 20.52 -5.84
C ASP A 96 9.15 19.65 -6.09
N GLU A 97 8.06 20.22 -6.63
CA GLU A 97 6.86 19.43 -6.92
C GLU A 97 7.06 18.52 -8.15
N LYS A 98 7.89 18.93 -9.12
CA LYS A 98 8.34 18.02 -10.20
C LYS A 98 9.12 16.83 -9.64
N GLU A 99 10.01 17.07 -8.69
CA GLU A 99 10.77 16.00 -8.04
C GLU A 99 9.85 15.07 -7.25
N ILE A 100 8.86 15.59 -6.52
CA ILE A 100 7.85 14.75 -5.84
C ILE A 100 7.19 13.80 -6.84
N ARG A 101 6.73 14.31 -7.98
CA ARG A 101 6.05 13.49 -9.00
C ARG A 101 6.95 12.41 -9.58
N GLN A 102 8.22 12.75 -9.82
CA GLN A 102 9.22 11.81 -10.31
C GLN A 102 9.52 10.70 -9.29
N LEU A 103 9.85 11.07 -8.05
CA LEU A 103 10.15 10.11 -6.99
C LEU A 103 8.96 9.19 -6.70
N ALA A 104 7.75 9.75 -6.69
CA ALA A 104 6.55 8.96 -6.45
C ALA A 104 6.33 7.90 -7.55
N ASN A 105 6.49 8.29 -8.81
CA ASN A 105 6.47 7.37 -9.95
C ASN A 105 7.53 6.26 -9.79
N ASP A 106 8.76 6.64 -9.46
CA ASP A 106 9.87 5.69 -9.38
C ASP A 106 9.72 4.71 -8.22
N ILE A 107 9.21 5.17 -7.07
CA ILE A 107 8.93 4.30 -5.92
C ILE A 107 7.88 3.26 -6.27
N TYR A 108 6.72 3.68 -6.80
CA TYR A 108 5.60 2.76 -7.07
C TYR A 108 5.94 1.76 -8.19
N ARG A 109 6.62 2.20 -9.26
CA ARG A 109 6.98 1.33 -10.40
C ARG A 109 7.97 0.21 -10.04
N ARG A 110 8.70 0.33 -8.93
CA ARG A 110 9.63 -0.70 -8.47
C ARG A 110 8.94 -1.86 -7.75
N ALA A 111 7.70 -1.70 -7.29
CA ALA A 111 6.99 -2.74 -6.55
C ALA A 111 6.71 -3.95 -7.46
N ASP A 112 7.44 -5.04 -7.24
CA ASP A 112 7.30 -6.28 -8.00
C ASP A 112 6.19 -7.17 -7.42
N TRP A 113 4.94 -6.85 -7.75
CA TRP A 113 3.78 -7.59 -7.26
C TRP A 113 3.77 -9.06 -7.70
N LYS A 114 4.44 -9.41 -8.81
CA LYS A 114 4.57 -10.79 -9.27
C LYS A 114 5.52 -11.58 -8.38
N TRP A 115 6.64 -10.98 -7.98
CA TRP A 115 7.53 -11.59 -7.00
C TRP A 115 6.81 -11.83 -5.66
N PHE A 116 6.07 -10.84 -5.17
CA PHE A 116 5.34 -10.97 -3.90
C PHE A 116 4.15 -11.95 -3.96
N SER A 117 3.73 -12.37 -5.15
CA SER A 117 2.68 -13.38 -5.29
C SER A 117 3.23 -14.80 -5.15
N ASP A 118 4.55 -15.00 -5.18
CA ASP A 118 5.19 -16.32 -5.11
C ASP A 118 4.60 -17.32 -6.13
N GLY A 119 4.31 -16.83 -7.34
CA GLY A 119 3.67 -17.62 -8.40
C GLY A 119 2.19 -17.98 -8.16
N ASN A 120 1.60 -17.54 -7.05
CA ASN A 120 0.19 -17.74 -6.72
C ASN A 120 -0.68 -16.63 -7.33
N PRO A 121 -1.96 -16.90 -7.64
CA PRO A 121 -2.91 -15.83 -7.94
C PRO A 121 -3.17 -14.87 -6.77
N LEU A 122 -2.92 -15.29 -5.53
CA LEU A 122 -3.05 -14.44 -4.34
C LEU A 122 -1.71 -13.82 -3.96
N LEU A 123 -1.75 -12.69 -3.26
CA LEU A 123 -0.55 -12.06 -2.68
C LEU A 123 -0.23 -12.63 -1.31
N GLN A 124 1.05 -12.88 -1.05
CA GLN A 124 1.56 -13.24 0.27
C GLN A 124 1.39 -12.07 1.25
N GLY A 125 1.12 -12.39 2.51
CA GLY A 125 1.02 -11.41 3.59
C GLY A 125 2.35 -10.73 3.87
N GLY A 126 3.42 -11.52 3.89
CA GLY A 126 4.76 -11.01 4.12
C GLY A 126 5.86 -11.97 3.71
N TRP A 127 7.09 -11.51 3.88
CA TRP A 127 8.33 -12.25 3.62
C TRP A 127 9.41 -11.84 4.63
N THR A 128 10.29 -12.75 4.99
CA THR A 128 11.49 -12.42 5.77
C THR A 128 12.75 -13.08 5.18
N PRO A 129 13.94 -12.50 5.35
CA PRO A 129 15.21 -13.14 4.97
C PRO A 129 15.41 -14.49 5.65
N GLU A 130 14.86 -14.66 6.85
CA GLU A 130 15.03 -15.86 7.65
C GLU A 130 14.16 -17.02 7.16
N ASN A 131 12.91 -16.75 6.73
CA ASN A 131 11.91 -17.79 6.47
C ASN A 131 11.32 -17.75 5.05
N GLY A 132 11.68 -16.76 4.23
CA GLY A 132 11.05 -16.53 2.95
C GLY A 132 9.56 -16.17 3.09
N PHE A 133 8.73 -16.70 2.19
CA PHE A 133 7.28 -16.49 2.19
C PHE A 133 6.54 -17.45 3.14
N ASP A 134 6.66 -17.22 4.46
CA ASP A 134 6.00 -18.03 5.50
C ASP A 134 4.81 -17.28 6.15
N TYR A 135 3.95 -16.69 5.31
CA TYR A 135 2.77 -15.93 5.74
C TYR A 135 1.51 -16.45 5.04
N ASN A 136 0.36 -16.01 5.53
CA ASN A 136 -0.91 -16.31 4.87
C ASN A 136 -1.09 -15.44 3.63
N TYR A 137 -1.65 -16.04 2.58
CA TYR A 137 -2.14 -15.30 1.43
C TYR A 137 -3.35 -14.43 1.79
N TYR A 138 -3.37 -13.18 1.33
CA TYR A 138 -4.52 -12.30 1.51
C TYR A 138 -5.73 -12.80 0.72
N ARG A 139 -6.87 -12.85 1.40
CA ARG A 139 -8.18 -13.30 0.87
C ARG A 139 -9.27 -12.29 1.18
N GLY A 140 -10.33 -12.30 0.39
CA GLY A 140 -11.50 -11.47 0.62
C GLY A 140 -12.47 -12.10 1.63
N PHE A 141 -13.29 -11.30 2.31
CA PHE A 141 -13.18 -9.84 2.39
C PHE A 141 -12.17 -9.46 3.47
N SER A 142 -11.32 -8.48 3.21
CA SER A 142 -10.33 -7.96 4.16
C SER A 142 -9.87 -6.56 3.77
N GLU A 143 -9.00 -5.94 4.56
CA GLU A 143 -8.35 -4.67 4.23
C GLU A 143 -7.59 -4.72 2.89
N ALA A 144 -7.22 -5.91 2.42
CA ALA A 144 -6.43 -6.11 1.21
C ALA A 144 -7.12 -5.70 -0.09
N ILE A 145 -8.35 -5.20 -0.08
CA ILE A 145 -8.99 -4.65 -1.29
C ILE A 145 -8.09 -3.62 -1.98
N GLY A 146 -7.48 -2.71 -1.21
CA GLY A 146 -6.55 -1.71 -1.74
C GLY A 146 -5.25 -2.33 -2.27
N LEU A 147 -4.74 -3.36 -1.59
CA LEU A 147 -3.57 -4.11 -2.03
C LEU A 147 -3.77 -4.68 -3.45
N TYR A 148 -4.91 -5.33 -3.69
CA TYR A 148 -5.21 -5.90 -5.00
C TYR A 148 -5.47 -4.84 -6.08
N VAL A 149 -6.10 -3.71 -5.74
CA VAL A 149 -6.27 -2.60 -6.70
C VAL A 149 -4.90 -2.09 -7.18
N LEU A 150 -3.95 -1.88 -6.28
CA LEU A 150 -2.59 -1.47 -6.67
C LEU A 150 -1.84 -2.55 -7.45
N ALA A 151 -1.97 -3.82 -7.08
CA ALA A 151 -1.29 -4.91 -7.77
C ALA A 151 -1.82 -5.12 -9.20
N LEU A 152 -3.12 -4.97 -9.40
CA LEU A 152 -3.75 -5.04 -10.73
C LEU A 152 -3.48 -3.79 -11.57
N GLY A 153 -3.40 -2.61 -10.93
CA GLY A 153 -3.14 -1.33 -11.58
C GLY A 153 -1.66 -1.03 -11.84
N SER A 154 -0.73 -1.90 -11.42
CA SER A 154 0.70 -1.65 -11.55
C SER A 154 1.13 -1.54 -13.01
N PRO A 155 1.87 -0.48 -13.41
CA PRO A 155 2.29 -0.29 -14.80
C PRO A 155 3.54 -1.11 -15.18
N THR A 156 4.13 -1.88 -14.26
CA THR A 156 5.37 -2.63 -14.46
C THR A 156 5.20 -4.12 -14.17
N TYR A 157 4.82 -4.45 -12.94
CA TYR A 157 4.71 -5.82 -12.46
C TYR A 157 3.27 -6.17 -12.09
N ALA A 158 2.32 -5.93 -12.98
CA ALA A 158 0.90 -6.18 -12.73
C ALA A 158 0.57 -7.65 -12.48
N LEU A 159 -0.33 -7.91 -11.55
CA LEU A 159 -1.06 -9.17 -11.48
C LEU A 159 -2.19 -9.22 -12.52
N GLY A 160 -2.65 -10.43 -12.84
CA GLY A 160 -3.74 -10.66 -13.79
C GLY A 160 -5.13 -10.70 -13.14
N PRO A 161 -6.22 -10.64 -13.94
CA PRO A 161 -7.59 -10.68 -13.42
C PRO A 161 -7.93 -11.92 -12.58
N ALA A 162 -7.22 -13.03 -12.79
CA ALA A 162 -7.35 -14.26 -11.99
C ALA A 162 -7.10 -14.00 -10.50
N SER A 163 -6.23 -13.03 -10.16
CA SER A 163 -5.95 -12.64 -8.79
C SER A 163 -7.17 -12.05 -8.09
N TRP A 164 -7.89 -11.13 -8.76
CA TRP A 164 -9.13 -10.56 -8.22
C TRP A 164 -10.22 -11.62 -8.01
N LYS A 165 -10.41 -12.47 -9.02
CA LYS A 165 -11.38 -13.59 -8.95
C LYS A 165 -11.06 -14.54 -7.80
N ARG A 166 -9.78 -14.86 -7.59
CA ARG A 166 -9.35 -15.74 -6.50
C ARG A 166 -9.47 -15.07 -5.14
N TRP A 167 -9.21 -13.78 -5.05
CA TRP A 167 -9.34 -13.00 -3.82
C TRP A 167 -10.79 -12.89 -3.36
N THR A 168 -11.73 -12.58 -4.27
CA THR A 168 -13.16 -12.45 -3.98
C THR A 168 -13.88 -13.78 -3.73
N GLN A 169 -13.34 -14.91 -4.18
CA GLN A 169 -13.99 -16.22 -4.08
C GLN A 169 -14.54 -16.61 -2.68
N PRO A 170 -13.88 -16.30 -1.55
CA PRO A 170 -14.40 -16.68 -0.23
C PRO A 170 -15.57 -15.80 0.23
N ASN A 171 -15.84 -14.67 -0.43
CA ASN A 171 -16.83 -13.68 -0.02
C ASN A 171 -18.26 -14.28 0.10
N ASP A 172 -18.61 -15.27 -0.73
CA ASP A 172 -19.92 -15.95 -0.70
C ASP A 172 -20.26 -16.53 0.68
N LYS A 173 -19.23 -16.88 1.46
CA LYS A 173 -19.37 -17.57 2.75
C LYS A 173 -19.47 -16.62 3.95
N ILE A 174 -19.32 -15.32 3.72
CA ILE A 174 -19.23 -14.31 4.78
C ILE A 174 -20.32 -13.24 4.67
N TRP A 175 -21.30 -13.40 3.79
CA TRP A 175 -22.51 -12.59 3.86
C TRP A 175 -23.25 -12.83 5.17
N GLY A 176 -23.74 -11.75 5.76
CA GLY A 176 -24.52 -11.79 7.00
C GLY A 176 -25.56 -10.70 7.06
N GLU A 177 -26.42 -10.80 8.07
CA GLU A 177 -27.41 -9.78 8.42
C GLU A 177 -27.20 -9.34 9.87
N PHE A 178 -27.17 -8.03 10.09
CA PHE A 178 -27.03 -7.44 11.42
C PHE A 178 -27.85 -6.17 11.49
N GLN A 179 -28.74 -6.09 12.48
CA GLN A 179 -29.66 -4.96 12.67
C GLN A 179 -30.46 -4.61 11.39
N GLY A 180 -30.92 -5.62 10.65
CA GLY A 180 -31.72 -5.44 9.42
C GLY A 180 -30.91 -4.95 8.21
N GLN A 181 -29.59 -4.97 8.28
CA GLN A 181 -28.72 -4.67 7.14
C GLN A 181 -28.00 -5.93 6.68
N THR A 182 -28.04 -6.21 5.38
CA THR A 182 -27.21 -7.22 4.74
C THR A 182 -25.84 -6.63 4.43
N TYR A 183 -24.78 -7.29 4.85
CA TYR A 183 -23.42 -6.81 4.68
C TYR A 183 -22.45 -7.98 4.50
N LEU A 184 -21.33 -7.68 3.86
CA LEU A 184 -20.20 -8.58 3.77
C LEU A 184 -19.45 -8.53 5.11
N ALA A 185 -19.47 -9.61 5.87
CA ALA A 185 -18.93 -9.62 7.22
C ALA A 185 -17.41 -9.42 7.19
N GLY A 186 -16.94 -8.48 8.02
CA GLY A 186 -15.53 -8.26 8.31
C GLY A 186 -15.33 -8.21 9.81
N SER A 187 -14.24 -8.79 10.31
CA SER A 187 -13.99 -8.84 11.76
C SER A 187 -13.59 -7.49 12.35
N GLN A 188 -13.05 -6.56 11.53
CA GLN A 188 -12.57 -5.28 12.01
C GLN A 188 -13.04 -4.12 11.12
N MET A 189 -13.44 -3.01 11.75
CA MET A 189 -13.97 -1.83 11.07
C MET A 189 -12.98 -1.19 10.08
N PHE A 190 -11.68 -1.29 10.35
CA PHE A 190 -10.66 -0.66 9.51
C PHE A 190 -10.58 -1.23 8.08
N TRP A 191 -11.09 -2.46 7.87
CA TRP A 191 -11.22 -3.08 6.55
C TRP A 191 -12.06 -2.23 5.59
N HIS A 192 -12.99 -1.45 6.15
CA HIS A 192 -13.86 -0.52 5.41
C HIS A 192 -13.38 0.94 5.46
N GLN A 193 -12.14 1.20 5.90
CA GLN A 193 -11.64 2.57 6.08
C GLN A 193 -10.35 2.84 5.31
N TYR A 194 -9.39 1.92 5.33
CA TYR A 194 -8.04 2.20 4.83
C TYR A 194 -8.01 2.47 3.33
N ALA A 195 -8.43 1.51 2.50
CA ALA A 195 -8.49 1.71 1.04
C ALA A 195 -9.46 2.87 0.65
N TYR A 196 -10.52 3.05 1.43
CA TYR A 196 -11.56 4.06 1.24
C TYR A 196 -11.06 5.49 1.53
N SER A 197 -9.89 5.62 2.14
CA SER A 197 -9.23 6.92 2.34
C SER A 197 -8.70 7.51 1.02
N TRP A 198 -8.49 6.67 0.00
CA TRP A 198 -7.92 7.09 -1.29
C TRP A 198 -8.78 6.71 -2.49
N ILE A 199 -9.57 5.63 -2.39
CA ILE A 199 -10.47 5.20 -3.45
C ILE A 199 -11.90 5.52 -3.03
N ASP A 200 -12.56 6.34 -3.83
CA ASP A 200 -13.99 6.52 -3.74
C ASP A 200 -14.70 5.34 -4.41
N PHE A 201 -15.14 4.38 -3.60
CA PHE A 201 -15.87 3.20 -4.09
C PHE A 201 -17.36 3.47 -4.40
N ARG A 202 -17.87 4.70 -4.21
CA ARG A 202 -19.28 5.01 -4.50
C ARG A 202 -19.57 4.79 -5.99
N GLY A 203 -20.57 3.97 -6.27
CA GLY A 203 -20.98 3.63 -7.64
C GLY A 203 -20.02 2.67 -8.36
N ILE A 204 -18.98 2.17 -7.71
CA ILE A 204 -18.08 1.15 -8.26
C ILE A 204 -18.62 -0.22 -7.87
N GLN A 205 -18.86 -1.07 -8.87
CA GLN A 205 -19.27 -2.47 -8.69
C GLN A 205 -18.38 -3.37 -9.55
N ASP A 206 -17.80 -4.38 -8.91
CA ASP A 206 -17.14 -5.48 -9.61
C ASP A 206 -18.15 -6.59 -9.95
N ASP A 207 -17.68 -7.64 -10.63
CA ASP A 207 -18.56 -8.74 -11.03
C ASP A 207 -19.15 -9.50 -9.84
N TYR A 208 -18.52 -9.44 -8.67
CA TYR A 208 -19.04 -10.02 -7.43
C TYR A 208 -20.19 -9.17 -6.84
N MET A 209 -20.05 -7.84 -6.81
CA MET A 209 -21.00 -6.92 -6.16
C MET A 209 -22.11 -6.37 -7.08
N ARG A 210 -22.12 -6.70 -8.38
CA ARG A 210 -23.15 -6.24 -9.35
C ARG A 210 -24.45 -7.05 -9.32
N GLY A 211 -24.53 -8.07 -8.45
CA GLY A 211 -25.73 -8.90 -8.24
C GLY A 211 -26.89 -8.15 -7.62
#